data_AF-A0AA39XPJ9-F1
#
_entry.id   AF-A0AA39XPJ9-F1
#
_cell.length_a   1.000
_cell.length_b   1.000
_cell.length_c   1.000
_cell.angle_alpha   90.00
_cell.angle_beta   90.00
_cell.angle_gamma   90.00
#
_symmetry.space_group_name_H-M   'P 1'
#
loop_
_entity.id
_entity.type
_entity.pdbx_description
1 polymer ?
#
loop_
_entity_poly.entity_id
_entity_poly.type
_entity_poly.pdbx_seq_one_letter_code
_entity_poly.pdbx_strand_id
1 'polypeptide(L)'
;MRYASSLLIRFLEVPHSRVWQQGLATMASNTTSVPVILCGKAVEIGSKVAPAIKPEMEVVHFINSLQDAKDNIPELLAGRGPLRPSGNEVGTHDYTKPPRAVIFGRAFTPEDVIELNRLCRGKGAAGPIAWIAGDPGYKPPANPGPAYAAKAADNVKNALKKWQEEGANSEEIVYY
;
A
#
# COMPACT_ATOMS: atom_id res chain seq x y z
N MET A 1 -6.23 -77.51 39.75
CA MET A 1 -5.71 -78.05 38.48
C MET A 1 -4.92 -76.94 37.79
N ARG A 2 -3.60 -77.16 37.63
CA ARG A 2 -2.60 -76.50 36.74
C ARG A 2 -2.29 -75.01 37.05
N TYR A 3 -1.16 -74.67 37.71
CA TYR A 3 0.23 -74.47 37.18
C TYR A 3 0.26 -73.48 35.98
N ALA A 4 1.10 -72.44 35.88
CA ALA A 4 2.50 -72.22 36.28
C ALA A 4 2.82 -70.69 36.28
N SER A 5 3.69 -70.18 37.16
CA SER A 5 5.12 -69.78 36.90
C SER A 5 5.29 -68.86 35.68
N SER A 6 6.04 -67.76 35.68
CA SER A 6 7.32 -67.48 36.35
C SER A 6 7.71 -66.00 36.15
N LEU A 7 8.49 -65.48 37.10
CA LEU A 7 9.71 -64.64 36.98
C LEU A 7 9.88 -63.67 35.79
N LEU A 8 10.54 -62.50 35.85
CA LEU A 8 11.26 -61.66 36.83
C LEU A 8 11.90 -60.54 35.94
N ILE A 9 12.53 -59.51 36.53
CA ILE A 9 13.66 -58.70 35.95
C ILE A 9 13.37 -57.23 35.51
N ARG A 10 13.91 -56.34 36.38
CA ARG A 10 14.71 -55.10 36.18
C ARG A 10 14.11 -53.78 35.66
N PHE A 11 14.18 -52.79 36.56
CA PHE A 11 15.00 -51.56 36.47
C PHE A 11 15.42 -51.06 35.08
N LEU A 12 15.08 -49.79 34.76
CA LEU A 12 16.06 -48.73 34.47
C LEU A 12 15.36 -47.37 34.23
N GLU A 13 15.97 -46.32 34.79
CA GLU A 13 15.70 -44.90 34.55
C GLU A 13 15.70 -44.52 33.06
N VAL A 14 14.95 -43.46 32.72
CA VAL A 14 15.12 -42.73 31.45
C VAL A 14 15.36 -41.23 31.78
N PRO A 15 16.31 -40.56 31.10
CA PRO A 15 17.03 -39.40 31.64
C PRO A 15 16.58 -38.05 31.04
N HIS A 16 17.18 -37.00 31.62
CA HIS A 16 17.16 -35.60 31.24
C HIS A 16 17.38 -35.28 29.75
N SER A 17 16.93 -34.06 29.40
CA SER A 17 17.42 -33.16 28.35
C SER A 17 16.83 -33.26 26.94
N ARG A 18 15.98 -32.28 26.60
CA ARG A 18 15.89 -31.68 25.27
C ARG A 18 15.46 -30.21 25.38
N VAL A 19 16.41 -29.37 25.79
CA VAL A 19 16.44 -27.97 25.35
C VAL A 19 16.91 -28.01 23.89
N TRP A 20 15.98 -27.90 22.94
CA TRP A 20 16.30 -27.60 21.56
C TRP A 20 15.42 -26.44 21.11
N GLN A 21 16.07 -25.27 21.03
CA GLN A 21 15.92 -24.30 19.95
C GLN A 21 14.46 -24.06 19.49
N GLN A 22 13.73 -23.21 20.22
CA GLN A 22 12.76 -22.37 19.53
C GLN A 22 13.55 -21.43 18.63
N GLY A 23 13.51 -21.77 17.34
CA GLY A 23 14.15 -21.02 16.29
C GLY A 23 13.73 -19.56 16.35
N LEU A 24 14.72 -18.69 16.12
CA LEU A 24 14.49 -17.39 15.52
C LEU A 24 13.73 -17.62 14.22
N ALA A 25 12.40 -17.59 14.28
CA ALA A 25 11.59 -17.40 13.10
C ALA A 25 11.97 -16.02 12.57
N THR A 26 12.82 -16.02 11.55
CA THR A 26 13.06 -14.87 10.67
C THR A 26 11.70 -14.28 10.33
N MET A 27 11.38 -13.10 10.88
CA MET A 27 10.24 -12.31 10.43
C MET A 27 10.57 -11.78 9.04
N ALA A 28 10.50 -12.65 8.04
CA ALA A 28 10.29 -12.22 6.68
C ALA A 28 8.85 -11.71 6.62
N SER A 29 8.68 -10.43 6.96
CA SER A 29 7.47 -9.71 6.58
C SER A 29 7.43 -9.73 5.05
N ASN A 30 6.66 -10.66 4.47
CA ASN A 30 6.23 -10.56 3.08
C ASN A 30 5.29 -9.35 3.00
N THR A 31 5.85 -8.14 3.04
CA THR A 31 5.10 -6.91 2.84
C THR A 31 4.70 -6.88 1.37
N THR A 32 3.50 -7.35 1.07
CA THR A 32 2.91 -7.18 -0.25
C THR A 32 2.80 -5.68 -0.52
N SER A 33 3.37 -5.23 -1.63
CA SER A 33 3.31 -3.82 -2.05
C SER A 33 1.87 -3.32 -2.05
N VAL A 34 1.64 -2.12 -1.50
CA VAL A 34 0.29 -1.53 -1.42
C VAL A 34 -0.09 -1.00 -2.80
N PRO A 35 -1.19 -1.47 -3.44
CA PRO A 35 -1.62 -0.94 -4.72
C PRO A 35 -2.20 0.46 -4.54
N VAL A 36 -1.73 1.43 -5.34
CA VAL A 36 -2.11 2.84 -5.22
C VAL A 36 -2.46 3.47 -6.58
N ILE A 37 -3.37 4.44 -6.54
CA ILE A 37 -3.63 5.35 -7.67
C ILE A 37 -2.76 6.59 -7.45
N LEU A 38 -2.03 7.02 -8.48
CA LEU A 38 -1.21 8.23 -8.45
C LEU A 38 -1.79 9.30 -9.37
N CYS A 39 -2.12 10.46 -8.82
CA CYS A 39 -2.67 11.61 -9.53
C CYS A 39 -1.62 12.71 -9.65
N GLY A 40 -1.25 13.10 -10.87
CA GLY A 40 -0.30 14.20 -11.09
C GLY A 40 -0.40 14.78 -12.51
N LYS A 41 -0.38 16.11 -12.63
CA LYS A 41 -0.52 16.78 -13.94
C LYS A 41 0.71 16.60 -14.86
N ALA A 42 1.89 16.33 -14.30
CA ALA A 42 3.12 16.11 -15.05
C ALA A 42 3.49 14.61 -15.10
N VAL A 43 3.21 13.97 -16.24
CA VAL A 43 3.51 12.53 -16.48
C VAL A 43 4.99 12.23 -16.25
N GLU A 44 5.89 13.14 -16.66
CA GLU A 44 7.34 13.01 -16.50
C GLU A 44 7.81 12.96 -15.03
N ILE A 45 7.05 13.55 -14.11
CA ILE A 45 7.30 13.45 -12.67
C ILE A 45 6.69 12.17 -12.13
N GLY A 46 5.47 11.83 -12.57
CA GLY A 46 4.81 10.57 -12.24
C GLY A 46 5.68 9.35 -12.56
N SER A 47 6.34 9.34 -13.73
CA SER A 47 7.22 8.26 -14.16
C SER A 47 8.50 8.11 -13.32
N LYS A 48 8.89 9.17 -12.59
CA LYS A 48 10.01 9.13 -11.63
C LYS A 48 9.55 8.76 -10.22
N VAL A 49 8.36 9.20 -9.81
CA VAL A 49 7.78 8.87 -8.51
C VAL A 49 7.38 7.39 -8.43
N ALA A 50 6.73 6.85 -9.47
CA ALA A 50 6.23 5.48 -9.49
C ALA A 50 7.29 4.40 -9.15
N PRO A 51 8.52 4.42 -9.71
CA PRO A 51 9.56 3.49 -9.27
C PRO A 51 10.17 3.83 -7.90
N ALA A 52 10.19 5.11 -7.49
CA ALA A 52 10.82 5.55 -6.25
C ALA A 52 10.03 5.23 -4.97
N ILE A 53 8.75 4.88 -5.10
CA ILE A 53 7.88 4.47 -3.98
C ILE A 53 7.90 2.95 -3.72
N LYS A 54 8.63 2.18 -4.52
CA LYS A 54 8.83 0.74 -4.32
C LYS A 54 9.89 0.49 -3.23
N PRO A 55 9.81 -0.64 -2.50
CA PRO A 55 8.82 -1.73 -2.64
C PRO A 55 7.50 -1.51 -1.89
N GLU A 56 7.38 -0.45 -1.08
CA GLU A 56 6.26 -0.24 -0.16
C GLU A 56 4.92 -0.06 -0.89
N MET A 57 4.96 0.60 -2.05
CA MET A 57 3.79 0.88 -2.88
C MET A 57 4.01 0.50 -4.34
N GLU A 58 2.90 0.17 -4.99
CA GLU A 58 2.82 -0.12 -6.41
C GLU A 58 1.79 0.81 -7.05
N VAL A 59 2.23 1.69 -7.95
CA VAL A 59 1.30 2.49 -8.75
C VAL A 59 0.63 1.57 -9.75
N VAL A 60 -0.66 1.30 -9.57
CA VAL A 60 -1.43 0.48 -10.53
C VAL A 60 -2.03 1.32 -11.65
N HIS A 61 -2.31 2.60 -11.38
CA HIS A 61 -2.87 3.52 -12.35
C HIS A 61 -2.39 4.96 -12.11
N PHE A 62 -2.05 5.68 -13.18
CA PHE A 62 -1.67 7.08 -13.14
C PHE A 62 -2.68 7.96 -13.86
N ILE A 63 -3.15 9.00 -13.18
CA ILE A 63 -4.19 9.93 -13.65
C ILE A 63 -3.61 11.33 -13.74
N ASN A 64 -3.75 11.98 -14.89
CA ASN A 64 -3.16 13.30 -15.14
C ASN A 64 -4.17 14.45 -15.29
N SER A 65 -5.48 14.18 -15.16
CA SER A 65 -6.52 15.20 -15.22
C SER A 65 -7.64 14.96 -14.21
N LEU A 66 -8.38 16.02 -13.85
CA LEU A 66 -9.51 15.93 -12.93
C LEU A 66 -10.68 15.11 -13.51
N GLN A 67 -10.96 15.28 -14.81
CA GLN A 67 -12.05 14.53 -15.45
C GLN A 67 -11.75 13.02 -15.44
N ASP A 68 -10.54 12.65 -15.80
CA ASP A 68 -10.06 11.26 -15.74
C ASP A 68 -10.11 10.70 -14.31
N ALA A 69 -9.78 11.52 -13.30
CA ALA A 69 -9.93 11.17 -11.89
C ALA A 69 -11.38 10.87 -11.50
N LYS A 70 -12.33 11.71 -11.93
CA LYS A 70 -13.77 11.53 -11.64
C LYS A 70 -14.32 10.26 -12.28
N ASP A 71 -13.86 9.94 -13.48
CA ASP A 71 -14.32 8.78 -14.24
C ASP A 71 -13.72 7.47 -13.70
N ASN A 72 -12.42 7.43 -13.42
CA ASN A 72 -11.71 6.18 -13.16
C ASN A 72 -11.51 5.84 -11.67
N ILE A 73 -11.36 6.81 -10.77
CA ILE A 73 -11.11 6.51 -9.34
C ILE A 73 -12.24 5.66 -8.72
N PRO A 74 -13.54 5.98 -8.92
CA PRO A 74 -14.61 5.17 -8.33
C PRO A 74 -14.59 3.71 -8.76
N GLU A 75 -14.27 3.45 -10.03
CA GLU A 75 -14.25 2.10 -10.62
C GLU A 75 -13.02 1.30 -10.19
N LEU A 76 -11.86 1.96 -10.16
CA LEU A 76 -10.61 1.39 -9.66
C LEU A 76 -10.74 0.99 -8.19
N LEU A 77 -11.27 1.87 -7.34
CA LEU A 77 -11.48 1.59 -5.91
C LEU A 77 -12.47 0.45 -5.67
N ALA A 78 -13.47 0.31 -6.55
CA ALA A 78 -14.42 -0.79 -6.52
C ALA A 78 -13.86 -2.12 -7.09
N GLY A 79 -12.60 -2.14 -7.52
CA GLY A 79 -11.94 -3.34 -8.06
C GLY A 79 -12.38 -3.72 -9.47
N ARG A 80 -13.00 -2.79 -10.23
CA ARG A 80 -13.50 -3.05 -11.59
C ARG A 80 -12.52 -2.66 -12.71
N GLY A 81 -11.37 -2.07 -12.34
CA GLY A 81 -10.42 -1.51 -13.30
C GLY A 81 -10.86 -0.13 -13.81
N PRO A 82 -10.08 0.49 -14.73
CA PRO A 82 -10.43 1.79 -15.28
C PRO A 82 -11.50 1.63 -16.38
N LEU A 83 -12.39 2.62 -16.51
CA LEU A 83 -13.39 2.70 -17.59
C LEU A 83 -12.76 2.82 -18.97
N ARG A 84 -11.57 3.41 -19.04
CA ARG A 84 -10.79 3.60 -20.27
C ARG A 84 -9.33 3.28 -20.00
N PRO A 85 -8.57 2.81 -21.00
CA PRO A 85 -7.12 2.67 -20.86
C PRO A 85 -6.49 4.02 -20.48
N SER A 86 -5.41 3.95 -19.69
CA SER A 86 -4.61 5.12 -19.35
C SER A 86 -4.07 5.79 -20.62
N GLY A 87 -4.09 7.12 -20.68
CA GLY A 87 -3.44 7.88 -21.75
C GLY A 87 -1.91 7.93 -21.64
N ASN A 88 -1.32 7.15 -20.74
CA ASN A 88 0.11 7.10 -20.43
C ASN A 88 0.50 5.71 -19.88
N GLU A 89 1.79 5.40 -19.94
CA GLU A 89 2.35 4.10 -19.51
C GLU A 89 2.82 4.08 -18.04
N VAL A 90 2.41 5.07 -17.22
CA VAL A 90 2.86 5.14 -15.82
C VAL A 90 2.01 4.21 -14.95
N GLY A 91 2.69 3.27 -14.31
CA GLY A 91 2.10 2.28 -13.41
C GLY A 91 2.27 0.87 -13.96
N THR A 92 1.83 -0.12 -13.21
CA THR A 92 1.90 -1.54 -13.61
C THR A 92 0.68 -1.98 -14.40
N HIS A 93 -0.44 -1.26 -14.29
CA HIS A 93 -1.73 -1.65 -14.83
C HIS A 93 -2.22 -3.03 -14.34
N ASP A 94 -1.69 -3.49 -13.19
CA ASP A 94 -2.19 -4.67 -12.49
C ASP A 94 -3.41 -4.28 -11.64
N TYR A 95 -4.61 -4.56 -12.17
CA TYR A 95 -5.88 -4.30 -11.49
C TYR A 95 -6.41 -5.54 -10.75
N THR A 96 -5.61 -6.58 -10.56
CA THR A 96 -6.04 -7.81 -9.84
C THR A 96 -6.26 -7.55 -8.34
N LYS A 97 -5.68 -6.48 -7.80
CA LYS A 97 -5.84 -6.04 -6.41
C LYS A 97 -6.43 -4.63 -6.38
N PRO A 98 -7.54 -4.41 -5.64
CA PRO A 98 -8.09 -3.07 -5.49
C PRO A 98 -7.09 -2.13 -4.79
N PRO A 99 -6.99 -0.85 -5.21
CA PRO A 99 -6.14 0.12 -4.54
C PRO A 99 -6.54 0.37 -3.08
N ARG A 100 -5.54 0.67 -2.23
CA ARG A 100 -5.73 1.06 -0.82
C ARG A 100 -5.33 2.50 -0.53
N ALA A 101 -4.81 3.22 -1.52
CA ALA A 101 -4.53 4.65 -1.43
C ALA A 101 -4.75 5.38 -2.75
N VAL A 102 -5.10 6.65 -2.65
CA VAL A 102 -5.08 7.62 -3.74
C VAL A 102 -4.13 8.74 -3.34
N ILE A 103 -3.11 8.97 -4.17
CA ILE A 103 -2.04 9.92 -3.91
C ILE A 103 -2.14 11.08 -4.89
N PHE A 104 -2.23 12.30 -4.39
CA PHE A 104 -2.28 13.52 -5.18
C PHE A 104 -0.96 14.27 -5.12
N GLY A 105 -0.38 14.52 -6.29
CA GLY A 105 0.66 15.52 -6.46
C GLY A 105 0.12 16.93 -6.26
N ARG A 106 1.01 17.87 -5.94
CA ARG A 106 0.71 19.29 -5.63
C ARG A 106 0.07 20.11 -6.75
N ALA A 107 -0.15 19.51 -7.92
CA ALA A 107 -0.79 20.17 -9.05
C ALA A 107 -2.32 20.00 -9.06
N PHE A 108 -2.86 19.08 -8.24
CA PHE A 108 -4.28 19.02 -7.90
C PHE A 108 -4.55 19.99 -6.77
N THR A 109 -5.60 20.81 -6.88
CA THR A 109 -5.92 21.78 -5.83
C THR A 109 -6.56 21.08 -4.62
N PRO A 110 -6.55 21.70 -3.43
CA PRO A 110 -7.29 21.17 -2.28
C PRO A 110 -8.76 20.90 -2.60
N GLU A 111 -9.40 21.76 -3.38
CA GLU A 111 -10.80 21.63 -3.80
C GLU A 111 -11.00 20.38 -4.68
N ASP A 112 -10.08 20.13 -5.63
CA ASP A 112 -10.09 18.92 -6.46
C ASP A 112 -10.04 17.65 -5.58
N VAL A 113 -9.13 17.64 -4.59
CA VAL A 113 -8.93 16.50 -3.69
C VAL A 113 -10.15 16.29 -2.79
N ILE A 114 -10.70 17.35 -2.22
CA ILE A 114 -11.91 17.30 -1.37
C ILE A 114 -13.11 16.80 -2.18
N GLU A 115 -13.29 17.29 -3.41
CA GLU A 115 -14.37 16.84 -4.30
C GLU A 115 -14.26 15.35 -4.59
N LEU A 116 -13.06 14.87 -4.97
CA LEU A 116 -12.82 13.46 -5.29
C LEU A 116 -12.95 12.55 -4.06
N ASN A 117 -12.44 12.98 -2.90
CA ASN A 117 -12.63 12.26 -1.63
C ASN A 117 -14.12 12.10 -1.33
N ARG A 118 -14.90 13.19 -1.37
CA ARG A 118 -16.35 13.15 -1.14
C ARG A 118 -17.08 12.24 -2.13
N LEU A 119 -16.68 12.27 -3.41
CA LEU A 119 -17.28 11.45 -4.45
C LEU A 119 -17.02 9.95 -4.24
N CYS A 120 -15.89 9.59 -3.62
CA CYS A 120 -15.39 8.20 -3.57
C CYS A 120 -15.39 7.58 -2.18
N ARG A 121 -15.66 8.36 -1.13
CA ARG A 121 -15.68 7.88 0.27
C ARG A 121 -16.57 6.66 0.43
N GLY A 122 -16.09 5.64 1.13
CA GLY A 122 -16.80 4.38 1.34
C GLY A 122 -16.91 3.46 0.11
N LYS A 123 -16.24 3.77 -1.01
CA LYS A 123 -16.27 2.93 -2.23
C LYS A 123 -15.11 1.94 -2.35
N GLY A 124 -14.20 1.88 -1.38
CA GLY A 124 -13.05 0.98 -1.39
C GLY A 124 -13.45 -0.48 -1.21
N ALA A 125 -13.27 -1.32 -2.23
CA ALA A 125 -13.58 -2.75 -2.17
C ALA A 125 -12.69 -3.51 -1.18
N ALA A 126 -11.48 -3.02 -0.94
CA ALA A 126 -10.52 -3.60 0.01
C ALA A 126 -10.53 -2.90 1.40
N GLY A 127 -11.54 -2.08 1.69
CA GLY A 127 -11.68 -1.32 2.94
C GLY A 127 -11.38 0.18 2.78
N PRO A 128 -11.22 0.91 3.90
CA PRO A 128 -10.92 2.34 3.89
C PRO A 128 -9.68 2.70 3.09
N ILE A 129 -9.75 3.83 2.39
CA ILE A 129 -8.74 4.32 1.46
C ILE A 129 -7.93 5.45 2.09
N ALA A 130 -6.61 5.37 1.99
CA ALA A 130 -5.74 6.48 2.35
C ALA A 130 -5.81 7.58 1.28
N TRP A 131 -6.25 8.78 1.65
CA TRP A 131 -6.28 9.95 0.78
C TRP A 131 -5.08 10.83 1.08
N ILE A 132 -4.02 10.73 0.27
CA ILE A 132 -2.74 11.40 0.53
C ILE A 132 -2.59 12.56 -0.45
N ALA A 133 -2.44 13.79 0.03
CA ALA A 133 -2.36 14.98 -0.82
C ALA A 133 -1.13 15.83 -0.50
N GLY A 134 -0.55 16.45 -1.52
CA GLY A 134 0.56 17.37 -1.29
C GLY A 134 0.09 18.59 -0.50
N ASP A 135 0.89 19.02 0.48
CA ASP A 135 0.60 20.20 1.29
C ASP A 135 0.36 21.44 0.41
N PRO A 136 -0.82 22.09 0.50
CA PRO A 136 -1.13 23.30 -0.28
C PRO A 136 -0.26 24.51 0.07
N GLY A 137 0.37 24.51 1.26
CA GLY A 137 1.33 25.55 1.66
C GLY A 137 2.69 25.41 0.97
N TYR A 138 2.99 24.25 0.38
CA TYR A 138 4.28 24.00 -0.26
C TYR A 138 4.28 24.47 -1.72
N LYS A 139 5.22 25.36 -2.05
CA LYS A 139 5.44 25.83 -3.43
C LYS A 139 6.47 24.94 -4.14
N PRO A 140 6.07 24.14 -5.15
CA PRO A 140 7.02 23.35 -5.91
C PRO A 140 7.98 24.23 -6.72
N PRO A 141 9.19 23.74 -7.02
CA PRO A 141 10.08 24.42 -7.96
C PRO A 141 9.40 24.55 -9.33
N ALA A 142 9.73 25.62 -10.07
CA ALA A 142 9.15 25.86 -11.40
C ALA A 142 9.38 24.69 -12.37
N ASN A 143 10.57 24.08 -12.29
CA ASN A 143 10.94 22.90 -13.06
C ASN A 143 11.28 21.77 -12.09
N PRO A 144 10.29 20.94 -11.69
CA PRO A 144 10.55 19.81 -10.81
C PRO A 144 11.46 18.78 -11.52
N GLY A 145 12.57 18.45 -10.87
CA GLY A 145 13.52 17.45 -11.37
C GLY A 145 13.46 16.12 -10.61
N PRO A 146 14.39 15.19 -10.89
CA PRO A 146 14.46 13.89 -10.20
C PRO A 146 14.55 13.99 -8.66
N ALA A 147 15.30 14.96 -8.13
CA ALA A 147 15.41 15.17 -6.69
C ALA A 147 14.07 15.56 -6.04
N TYR A 148 13.24 16.33 -6.75
CA TYR A 148 11.88 16.64 -6.31
C TYR A 148 11.01 15.38 -6.29
N ALA A 149 11.07 14.56 -7.34
CA ALA A 149 10.33 13.30 -7.41
C ALA A 149 10.72 12.32 -6.28
N ALA A 150 12.02 12.20 -5.98
CA ALA A 150 12.51 11.37 -4.89
C ALA A 150 11.99 11.84 -3.52
N LYS A 151 12.06 13.16 -3.26
CA LYS A 151 11.52 13.73 -2.01
C LYS A 151 10.01 13.56 -1.90
N ALA A 152 9.28 13.73 -3.01
CA ALA A 152 7.84 13.47 -3.03
C ALA A 152 7.52 12.00 -2.71
N ALA A 153 8.28 11.05 -3.26
CA ALA A 153 8.14 9.63 -2.96
C ALA A 153 8.36 9.33 -1.47
N ASP A 154 9.40 9.92 -0.85
CA ASP A 154 9.67 9.74 0.58
C ASP A 154 8.55 10.31 1.46
N ASN A 155 8.06 11.51 1.14
CA ASN A 155 6.95 12.11 1.89
C ASN A 155 5.66 11.28 1.79
N VAL A 156 5.35 10.74 0.60
CA VAL A 156 4.17 9.89 0.40
C VAL A 156 4.32 8.55 1.15
N LYS A 157 5.50 7.92 1.12
CA LYS A 157 5.77 6.71 1.92
C LYS A 157 5.55 6.98 3.41
N ASN A 158 6.04 8.12 3.92
CA ASN A 158 5.85 8.49 5.31
C ASN A 158 4.37 8.74 5.65
N ALA A 159 3.62 9.40 4.76
CA ALA A 159 2.19 9.64 4.95
C ALA A 159 1.38 8.33 4.97
N LEU A 160 1.66 7.40 4.06
CA LEU A 160 1.00 6.09 4.05
C LEU A 160 1.34 5.28 5.30
N LYS A 161 2.63 5.25 5.68
CA LYS A 161 3.08 4.55 6.89
C LYS A 161 2.37 5.08 8.14
N LYS A 162 2.30 6.40 8.29
CA LYS A 162 1.59 7.03 9.41
C LYS A 162 0.11 6.62 9.42
N TRP A 163 -0.57 6.66 8.28
CA TRP A 163 -1.97 6.23 8.18
C TRP A 163 -2.16 4.75 8.55
N GLN A 164 -1.19 3.89 8.20
CA GLN A 164 -1.20 2.47 8.61
C GLN A 164 -1.00 2.31 10.12
N GLU A 165 -0.06 3.06 10.71
CA GLU A 165 0.21 3.07 12.15
C GLU A 165 -0.99 3.60 12.97
N GLU A 166 -1.79 4.50 12.39
CA GLU A 166 -3.04 5.02 12.97
C GLU A 166 -4.25 4.07 12.77
N GLY A 167 -4.03 2.88 12.21
CA GLY A 167 -5.03 1.82 12.13
C GLY A 167 -5.68 1.62 10.76
N ALA A 168 -5.24 2.33 9.72
CA ALA A 168 -5.66 2.11 8.33
C ALA A 168 -7.17 2.14 8.08
N ASN A 169 -7.90 2.95 8.86
CA ASN A 169 -9.37 2.99 8.89
C ASN A 169 -9.96 4.37 8.58
N SER A 170 -9.16 5.44 8.63
CA SER A 170 -9.58 6.80 8.32
C SER A 170 -9.62 7.02 6.80
N GLU A 171 -10.60 7.80 6.34
CA GLU A 171 -10.65 8.31 4.97
C GLU A 171 -10.52 9.84 4.92
N GLU A 172 -10.00 10.44 6.00
CA GLU A 172 -9.60 11.84 6.02
C GLU A 172 -8.35 12.09 5.17
N ILE A 173 -8.20 13.32 4.67
CA ILE A 173 -7.06 13.70 3.82
C ILE A 173 -5.80 13.86 4.69
N VAL A 174 -4.73 13.16 4.31
CA VAL A 174 -3.39 13.24 4.92
C VAL A 174 -2.49 14.09 4.03
N TYR A 175 -2.01 15.23 4.55
CA TYR A 175 -1.09 16.09 3.83
C TYR A 175 0.39 15.69 4.01
N TYR A 176 1.22 15.87 2.96
CA TYR A 176 2.65 15.53 2.93
C TYR A 176 3.54 16.60 2.28
#